data_AF-A0A0C4DVV5-F1
#
_entry.id   AF-A0A0C4DVV5-F1
#
_cell.length_a   1.000
_cell.length_b   1.000
_cell.length_c   1.000
_cell.angle_alpha   90.00
_cell.angle_beta   90.00
_cell.angle_gamma   90.00
#
_symmetry.space_group_name_H-M   'P 1'
#
loop_
_entity.id
_entity.type
_entity.pdbx_description
1 polymer ?
#
loop_
_entity_poly.entity_id
_entity_poly.type
_entity_poly.pdbx_seq_one_letter_code
_entity_poly.pdbx_strand_id
1 'polypeptide(L)'
;MIKIKVDYILTEGKVDYFLARSLIFLFTYSGLLCGGYFVIASAYGGLPWISHPASIVIEIFAAIELLWFLCGYLPFRELSQRNTRTDHALLQPEPLNRAERAAFFAKCMSLVPDMEHFIRKWVQNAHLDDVRRDNVKDWLLWGLFDREGDSGEDDEELDQYLGVCEARLGATLRKGRGDSRAIRMSFDPVNMNHRSLFFYYIVWWIDSLAAVALYAMGFRFYRQKRCKFFRHYVEYDTAECTRADLASFTSSERWWTGSRPLELVWLPGAHHGAALITSRYIPTASRIVDRYCVKIEVVPGPQDKETEAGDGRRDSVNSFDTIC
;
A
#
# COMPACT_ATOMS: atom_id res chain seq x y z
N MET A 1 -2.66 17.89 1.08
CA MET A 1 -2.20 17.86 -0.32
C MET A 1 -0.71 17.49 -0.33
N ILE A 2 -0.40 16.19 -0.28
CA ILE A 2 0.99 15.71 -0.30
C ILE A 2 1.51 15.92 -1.72
N LYS A 3 2.30 16.99 -1.92
CA LYS A 3 3.16 17.12 -3.10
C LYS A 3 4.20 16.03 -3.00
N ILE A 4 3.90 14.85 -3.54
CA ILE A 4 4.93 13.86 -3.85
C ILE A 4 5.90 14.60 -4.78
N LYS A 5 7.13 14.87 -4.31
CA LYS A 5 8.21 15.36 -5.17
C LYS A 5 8.54 14.22 -6.13
N VAL A 6 7.83 14.22 -7.27
CA VAL A 6 8.05 13.32 -8.42
C VAL A 6 9.45 13.52 -9.03
N ASP A 7 10.16 14.58 -8.62
CA ASP A 7 11.49 14.94 -9.09
C ASP A 7 12.57 13.86 -8.88
N TYR A 8 12.37 12.90 -7.95
CA TYR A 8 13.39 11.89 -7.65
C TYR A 8 13.37 10.64 -8.53
N ILE A 9 12.35 10.43 -9.36
CA ILE A 9 12.18 9.16 -10.13
C ILE A 9 12.43 9.34 -11.63
N LEU A 10 12.48 10.58 -12.16
CA LEU A 10 12.54 10.81 -13.61
C LEU A 10 13.71 11.72 -13.97
N THR A 11 14.90 11.13 -14.02
CA THR A 11 16.12 11.76 -14.58
C THR A 11 16.20 11.68 -16.11
N GLU A 12 15.08 11.50 -16.82
CA GLU A 12 15.06 11.63 -18.29
C GLU A 12 13.81 12.42 -18.73
N GLY A 13 14.03 13.35 -19.67
CA GLY A 13 13.00 13.96 -20.52
C GLY A 13 11.90 14.82 -19.87
N LYS A 14 11.77 16.08 -20.33
CA LYS A 14 10.50 16.83 -20.19
C LYS A 14 9.30 16.02 -20.71
N VAL A 15 9.52 15.16 -21.71
CA VAL A 15 8.52 14.26 -22.30
C VAL A 15 8.02 13.23 -21.29
N ASP A 16 8.90 12.58 -20.53
CA ASP A 16 8.50 11.58 -19.54
C ASP A 16 7.72 12.21 -18.39
N TYR A 17 8.11 13.41 -17.99
CA TYR A 17 7.33 14.20 -17.02
C TYR A 17 5.92 14.51 -17.54
N PHE A 18 5.78 14.99 -18.79
CA PHE A 18 4.47 15.27 -19.39
C PHE A 18 3.63 14.00 -19.57
N LEU A 19 4.26 12.90 -19.97
CA LEU A 19 3.59 11.60 -20.14
C LEU A 19 3.12 11.06 -18.78
N ALA A 20 3.97 11.07 -17.76
CA ALA A 20 3.60 10.66 -16.40
C ALA A 20 2.48 11.53 -15.83
N ARG A 21 2.55 12.85 -16.02
CA ARG A 21 1.52 13.79 -15.58
C ARG A 21 0.18 13.53 -16.28
N SER A 22 0.22 13.29 -17.59
CA SER A 22 -0.96 12.94 -18.39
C SER A 22 -1.58 11.62 -17.97
N LEU A 23 -0.77 10.58 -17.71
CA LEU A 23 -1.25 9.29 -17.22
C LEU A 23 -1.87 9.41 -15.83
N ILE A 24 -1.22 10.11 -14.90
CA ILE A 24 -1.78 10.37 -13.56
C ILE A 24 -3.13 11.08 -13.69
N PHE A 25 -3.23 12.10 -14.55
CA PHE A 25 -4.47 12.80 -14.82
C PHE A 25 -5.55 11.84 -15.37
N LEU A 26 -5.23 11.07 -16.40
CA LEU A 26 -6.15 10.12 -17.02
C LEU A 26 -6.68 9.10 -16.00
N PHE A 27 -5.80 8.48 -15.20
CA PHE A 27 -6.21 7.47 -14.22
C PHE A 27 -6.93 8.02 -13.00
N THR A 28 -6.65 9.27 -12.62
CA THR A 28 -7.31 9.93 -11.47
C THR A 28 -8.70 10.42 -11.85
N TYR A 29 -8.85 10.97 -13.06
CA TYR A 29 -10.10 11.62 -13.49
C TYR A 29 -10.94 10.76 -14.44
N SER A 30 -10.55 9.51 -14.72
CA SER A 30 -11.28 8.59 -15.62
C SER A 30 -12.78 8.51 -15.32
N GLY A 31 -13.17 8.32 -14.05
CA GLY A 31 -14.58 8.21 -13.66
C GLY A 31 -15.38 9.46 -13.97
N LEU A 32 -14.79 10.65 -13.75
CA LEU A 32 -15.43 11.93 -14.08
C LEU A 32 -15.47 12.18 -15.58
N LEU A 33 -14.43 11.78 -16.32
CA LEU A 33 -14.38 11.87 -17.78
C LEU A 33 -15.43 10.96 -18.43
N CYS A 34 -15.60 9.72 -17.92
CA CYS A 34 -16.66 8.81 -18.37
C CYS A 34 -18.06 9.36 -18.06
N GLY A 35 -18.27 9.91 -16.85
CA GLY A 35 -19.54 10.58 -16.53
C GLY A 35 -19.83 11.78 -17.44
N GLY A 36 -18.82 12.63 -17.67
CA GLY A 36 -18.92 13.76 -18.59
C GLY A 36 -19.19 13.34 -20.03
N TYR A 37 -18.60 12.24 -20.50
CA TYR A 37 -18.88 11.65 -21.80
C TYR A 37 -20.35 11.27 -21.95
N PHE A 38 -20.95 10.58 -20.97
CA PHE A 38 -22.38 10.23 -21.02
C PHE A 38 -23.29 11.47 -21.01
N VAL A 39 -22.95 12.49 -20.22
CA VAL A 39 -23.71 13.76 -20.20
C VAL A 39 -23.66 14.44 -21.57
N ILE A 40 -22.46 14.57 -22.16
CA ILE A 40 -22.27 15.19 -23.48
C ILE A 40 -22.95 14.37 -24.58
N ALA A 41 -22.80 13.05 -24.57
CA ALA A 41 -23.45 12.16 -25.53
C ALA A 41 -24.99 12.26 -25.44
N SER A 42 -25.53 12.33 -24.23
CA SER A 42 -26.98 12.52 -24.01
C SER A 42 -27.47 13.91 -24.43
N ALA A 43 -26.66 14.95 -24.27
CA ALA A 43 -27.03 16.33 -24.56
C ALA A 43 -26.94 16.69 -26.05
N TYR A 44 -25.95 16.16 -26.78
CA TYR A 44 -25.66 16.56 -28.16
C TYR A 44 -25.96 15.48 -29.21
N GLY A 45 -25.94 14.19 -28.87
CA GLY A 45 -25.96 13.10 -29.85
C GLY A 45 -27.25 12.27 -29.92
N GLY A 46 -28.02 12.19 -28.83
CA GLY A 46 -29.16 11.26 -28.73
C GLY A 46 -28.78 9.77 -28.92
N LEU A 47 -29.76 8.86 -28.88
CA LEU A 47 -29.56 7.42 -29.13
C LEU A 47 -28.87 7.06 -30.47
N PRO A 48 -28.96 7.83 -31.57
CA PRO A 48 -28.33 7.45 -32.85
C PRO A 48 -26.79 7.42 -32.82
N TRP A 49 -26.15 8.23 -31.97
CA TRP A 49 -24.68 8.31 -31.88
C TRP A 49 -24.04 7.04 -31.28
N ILE A 50 -24.86 6.23 -30.61
CA ILE A 50 -24.48 4.99 -29.91
C ILE A 50 -24.44 3.78 -30.86
N SER A 51 -24.96 3.92 -32.08
CA SER A 51 -25.28 2.77 -32.96
C SER A 51 -24.07 2.15 -33.68
N HIS A 52 -22.86 2.72 -33.57
CA HIS A 52 -21.69 2.14 -34.23
C HIS A 52 -21.11 1.01 -33.36
N PRO A 53 -20.75 -0.17 -33.91
CA PRO A 53 -20.25 -1.29 -33.10
C PRO A 53 -19.00 -0.94 -32.29
N ALA A 54 -18.16 -0.03 -32.79
CA ALA A 54 -17.01 0.48 -32.02
C ALA A 54 -17.40 1.45 -30.89
N SER A 55 -18.50 2.22 -31.01
CA SER A 55 -18.97 3.10 -29.94
C SER A 55 -19.58 2.29 -28.80
N ILE A 56 -20.29 1.21 -29.12
CA ILE A 56 -20.88 0.29 -28.13
C ILE A 56 -19.81 -0.27 -27.17
N VAL A 57 -18.65 -0.68 -27.68
CA VAL A 57 -17.57 -1.22 -26.83
C VAL A 57 -17.04 -0.14 -25.87
N ILE A 58 -16.78 1.07 -26.38
CA ILE A 58 -16.29 2.20 -25.58
C ILE A 58 -17.32 2.57 -24.50
N GLU A 59 -18.60 2.55 -24.85
CA GLU A 59 -19.70 2.84 -23.93
C GLU A 59 -19.85 1.78 -22.85
N ILE A 60 -19.70 0.49 -23.17
CA ILE A 60 -19.71 -0.58 -22.17
C ILE A 60 -18.57 -0.38 -21.17
N PHE A 61 -17.36 -0.11 -21.64
CA PHE A 61 -16.23 0.17 -20.75
C PHE A 61 -16.45 1.43 -19.91
N ALA A 62 -16.95 2.51 -20.52
CA ALA A 62 -17.27 3.73 -19.81
C ALA A 62 -18.38 3.53 -18.77
N ALA A 63 -19.39 2.72 -19.06
CA ALA A 63 -20.48 2.40 -18.14
C ALA A 63 -19.99 1.57 -16.96
N ILE A 64 -19.14 0.57 -17.20
CA ILE A 64 -18.51 -0.23 -16.14
C ILE A 64 -17.64 0.65 -15.25
N GLU A 65 -16.82 1.52 -15.83
CA GLU A 65 -15.97 2.46 -15.10
C GLU A 65 -16.82 3.46 -14.27
N LEU A 66 -17.94 3.94 -14.82
CA LEU A 66 -18.86 4.83 -14.12
C LEU A 66 -19.58 4.12 -12.96
N LEU A 67 -20.04 2.88 -13.17
CA LEU A 67 -20.64 2.06 -12.12
C LEU A 67 -19.65 1.78 -11.01
N TRP A 68 -18.39 1.49 -11.35
CA TRP A 68 -17.32 1.36 -10.36
C TRP A 68 -17.07 2.67 -9.59
N PHE A 69 -17.02 3.79 -10.30
CA PHE A 69 -16.82 5.09 -9.68
C PHE A 69 -17.94 5.39 -8.66
N LEU A 70 -19.19 5.19 -9.06
CA LEU A 70 -20.36 5.51 -8.25
C LEU A 70 -20.65 4.49 -7.14
N CYS A 71 -20.57 3.19 -7.42
CA CYS A 71 -20.99 2.12 -6.51
C CYS A 71 -19.81 1.45 -5.78
N GLY A 72 -18.60 1.57 -6.29
CA GLY A 72 -17.39 1.06 -5.64
C GLY A 72 -16.62 2.17 -4.94
N TYR A 73 -16.09 3.11 -5.72
CA TYR A 73 -15.16 4.11 -5.22
C TYR A 73 -15.80 5.15 -4.29
N LEU A 74 -16.91 5.79 -4.68
CA LEU A 74 -17.54 6.80 -3.83
C LEU A 74 -17.96 6.27 -2.44
N PRO A 75 -18.71 5.15 -2.32
CA PRO A 75 -19.10 4.64 -1.01
C PRO A 75 -17.89 4.13 -0.21
N PHE A 76 -16.90 3.52 -0.87
CA PHE A 76 -15.67 3.09 -0.20
C PHE A 76 -14.84 4.29 0.29
N ARG A 77 -14.77 5.36 -0.50
CA ARG A 77 -14.12 6.62 -0.13
C ARG A 77 -14.83 7.22 1.06
N GLU A 78 -16.15 7.32 1.03
CA GLU A 78 -16.92 7.82 2.18
C GLU A 78 -16.67 6.97 3.41
N LEU A 79 -16.79 5.64 3.33
CA LEU A 79 -16.55 4.73 4.45
C LEU A 79 -15.13 4.88 5.02
N SER A 80 -14.12 4.96 4.15
CA SER A 80 -12.71 5.06 4.56
C SER A 80 -12.33 6.46 5.05
N GLN A 81 -13.08 7.49 4.66
CA GLN A 81 -12.90 8.88 5.10
C GLN A 81 -13.83 9.25 6.25
N ARG A 82 -14.67 8.33 6.74
CA ARG A 82 -15.43 8.54 7.98
C ARG A 82 -14.45 8.80 9.09
N ASN A 83 -14.48 10.03 9.59
CA ASN A 83 -13.70 10.42 10.73
C ASN A 83 -14.18 9.61 11.93
N THR A 84 -13.23 8.97 12.61
CA THR A 84 -13.45 8.12 13.80
C THR A 84 -14.34 8.80 14.86
N ARG A 85 -14.34 10.14 14.89
CA ARG A 85 -15.10 10.96 15.83
C ARG A 85 -16.62 11.02 15.60
N THR A 86 -17.12 11.04 14.36
CA THR A 86 -18.54 11.38 14.12
C THR A 86 -19.47 10.18 14.25
N ASP A 87 -18.96 8.98 13.96
CA ASP A 87 -19.79 7.76 13.90
C ASP A 87 -19.62 6.85 15.13
N HIS A 88 -18.69 7.11 16.06
CA HIS A 88 -18.33 6.23 17.19
C HIS A 88 -18.12 4.74 16.81
N ALA A 89 -17.99 4.44 15.52
CA ALA A 89 -18.08 3.09 14.98
C ALA A 89 -16.74 2.35 15.04
N LEU A 90 -15.66 3.09 15.26
CA LEU A 90 -14.34 2.55 15.46
C LEU A 90 -14.07 2.56 16.97
N LEU A 91 -13.70 1.39 17.51
CA LEU A 91 -13.32 1.17 18.90
C LEU A 91 -12.21 2.17 19.30
N GLN A 92 -12.60 3.33 19.83
CA GLN A 92 -11.64 4.22 20.46
C GLN A 92 -11.17 3.53 21.75
N PRO A 93 -9.85 3.46 21.99
CA PRO A 93 -9.36 2.94 23.25
C PRO A 93 -9.91 3.80 24.40
N GLU A 94 -10.11 3.18 25.54
CA GLU A 94 -10.52 3.91 26.74
C GLU A 94 -9.48 5.01 27.04
N PRO A 95 -9.90 6.25 27.35
CA PRO A 95 -8.99 7.34 27.58
C PRO A 95 -8.05 7.02 28.75
N LEU A 96 -6.75 7.11 28.51
CA LEU A 96 -5.73 6.83 29.53
C LEU A 96 -5.82 7.85 30.67
N ASN A 97 -5.56 7.41 31.89
CA ASN A 97 -5.42 8.33 33.02
C ASN A 97 -4.11 9.14 32.91
N ARG A 98 -4.01 10.29 33.59
CA ARG A 98 -2.84 11.18 33.56
C ARG A 98 -1.52 10.46 33.90
N ALA A 99 -1.53 9.60 34.91
CA ALA A 99 -0.35 8.83 35.30
C ALA A 99 0.08 7.82 34.21
N GLU A 100 -0.88 7.20 33.54
CA GLU A 100 -0.63 6.24 32.47
C GLU A 100 -0.13 6.94 31.20
N ARG A 101 -0.68 8.12 30.86
CA ARG A 101 -0.18 8.97 29.78
C ARG A 101 1.27 9.39 30.00
N ALA A 102 1.61 9.80 31.22
CA ALA A 102 2.99 10.17 31.56
C ALA A 102 3.95 8.98 31.47
N ALA A 103 3.56 7.80 31.94
CA ALA A 103 4.35 6.57 31.83
C ALA A 103 4.53 6.14 30.36
N PHE A 104 3.47 6.21 29.56
CA PHE A 104 3.50 5.92 28.14
C PHE A 104 4.41 6.89 27.38
N PHE A 105 4.29 8.20 27.66
CA PHE A 105 5.16 9.22 27.08
C PHE A 105 6.62 8.98 27.45
N ALA A 106 6.93 8.74 28.72
CA ALA A 106 8.29 8.46 29.17
C ALA A 106 8.89 7.23 28.47
N LYS A 107 8.10 6.16 28.32
CA LYS A 107 8.49 4.97 27.57
C LYS A 107 8.78 5.30 26.10
N CYS A 108 7.88 6.02 25.42
CA CYS A 108 8.08 6.44 24.04
C CYS A 108 9.35 7.28 23.89
N MET A 109 9.58 8.25 24.77
CA MET A 109 10.78 9.07 24.73
C MET A 109 12.05 8.24 24.96
N SER A 110 12.03 7.19 25.80
CA SER A 110 13.20 6.32 25.99
C SER A 110 13.68 5.61 24.72
N LEU A 111 12.77 5.37 23.77
CA LEU A 111 13.06 4.70 22.51
C LEU A 111 13.53 5.65 21.39
N VAL A 112 13.41 6.96 21.59
CA VAL A 112 13.76 7.97 20.59
C VAL A 112 15.23 8.40 20.76
N PRO A 113 16.12 8.05 19.81
CA PRO A 113 17.54 8.42 19.89
C PRO A 113 17.81 9.87 19.44
N ASP A 114 17.02 10.39 18.49
CA ASP A 114 17.16 11.74 17.94
C ASP A 114 15.79 12.45 17.96
N MET A 115 15.67 13.45 18.83
CA MET A 115 14.44 14.20 19.04
C MET A 115 14.11 15.12 17.87
N GLU A 116 15.13 15.74 17.24
CA GLU A 116 14.90 16.67 16.13
C GLU A 116 14.29 15.91 14.96
N HIS A 117 14.92 14.79 14.57
CA HIS A 117 14.42 13.98 13.48
C HIS A 117 13.03 13.44 13.78
N PHE A 118 12.79 13.00 15.02
CA PHE A 118 11.49 12.46 15.43
C PHE A 118 10.37 13.51 15.31
N ILE A 119 10.54 14.69 15.90
CA ILE A 119 9.53 15.77 15.82
C ILE A 119 9.32 16.16 14.37
N ARG A 120 10.38 16.34 13.58
CA ARG A 120 10.29 16.70 12.16
C ARG A 120 9.45 15.70 11.39
N LYS A 121 9.61 14.39 11.62
CA LYS A 121 8.79 13.37 10.96
C LYS A 121 7.31 13.49 11.28
N TRP A 122 6.96 13.82 12.52
CA TRP A 122 5.57 14.01 12.94
C TRP A 122 4.94 15.31 12.45
N VAL A 123 5.72 16.29 12.01
CA VAL A 123 5.24 17.55 11.41
C VAL A 123 5.54 17.62 9.90
N GLN A 124 5.36 16.50 9.20
CA GLN A 124 5.50 16.39 7.73
C GLN A 124 6.90 16.72 7.20
N ASN A 125 7.94 16.43 7.99
CA ASN A 125 9.33 16.68 7.66
C ASN A 125 9.64 18.17 7.40
N ALA A 126 8.89 19.08 8.04
CA ALA A 126 9.15 20.52 8.00
C ALA A 126 10.54 20.87 8.55
N HIS A 127 11.06 22.04 8.18
CA HIS A 127 12.28 22.56 8.79
C HIS A 127 12.00 22.93 10.24
N LEU A 128 12.96 22.72 11.15
CA LEU A 128 12.75 22.98 12.58
C LEU A 128 12.39 24.46 12.84
N ASP A 129 12.91 25.38 12.02
CA ASP A 129 12.56 26.81 12.06
C ASP A 129 11.11 27.13 11.68
N ASP A 130 10.36 26.19 11.12
CA ASP A 130 8.92 26.32 10.80
C ASP A 130 8.04 25.60 11.83
N VAL A 131 8.65 24.79 12.69
CA VAL A 131 7.98 24.10 13.79
C VAL A 131 7.84 25.08 14.96
N ARG A 132 6.64 25.18 15.51
CA ARG A 132 6.36 25.95 16.73
C ARG A 132 5.77 25.06 17.80
N ARG A 133 5.70 25.62 19.02
CA ARG A 133 5.15 24.92 20.20
C ARG A 133 3.74 24.38 19.95
N ASP A 134 2.87 25.17 19.31
CA ASP A 134 1.48 24.78 19.09
C ASP A 134 1.36 23.57 18.16
N ASN A 135 2.28 23.43 17.19
CA ASN A 135 2.30 22.26 16.28
C ASN A 135 2.66 20.97 17.03
N VAL A 136 3.56 21.06 18.01
CA VAL A 136 3.95 19.91 18.84
C VAL A 136 2.84 19.61 19.86
N LYS A 137 2.15 20.63 20.40
CA LYS A 137 0.95 20.45 21.22
C LYS A 137 -0.17 19.73 20.44
N ASP A 138 -0.44 20.13 19.20
CA ASP A 138 -1.41 19.48 18.31
C ASP A 138 -1.07 17.98 18.11
N TRP A 139 0.22 17.67 17.95
CA TRP A 139 0.69 16.29 17.84
C TRP A 139 0.53 15.50 19.14
N LEU A 140 0.90 16.08 20.28
CA LEU A 140 0.77 15.43 21.60
C LEU A 140 -0.69 15.22 22.00
N LEU A 141 -1.56 16.17 21.68
CA LEU A 141 -3.00 16.08 21.93
C LEU A 141 -3.63 14.91 21.17
N TRP A 142 -3.24 14.70 19.91
CA TRP A 142 -3.63 13.50 19.18
C TRP A 142 -2.96 12.24 19.74
N GLY A 143 -1.64 12.26 19.94
CA GLY A 143 -0.87 11.05 20.26
C GLY A 143 -1.08 10.49 21.66
N LEU A 144 -1.42 11.31 22.66
CA LEU A 144 -1.62 10.90 24.05
C LEU A 144 -3.07 10.96 24.52
N PHE A 145 -3.86 11.90 23.98
CA PHE A 145 -5.23 12.13 24.41
C PHE A 145 -6.28 11.66 23.39
N ASP A 146 -5.87 11.31 22.16
CA ASP A 146 -6.76 11.04 21.03
C ASP A 146 -7.86 12.12 20.90
N ARG A 147 -7.44 13.39 21.01
CA ARG A 147 -8.31 14.57 20.91
C ARG A 147 -7.86 15.53 19.82
N GLU A 148 -8.80 16.30 19.31
CA GLU A 148 -8.59 17.43 18.40
C GLU A 148 -9.31 18.66 18.96
N GLY A 149 -8.66 19.83 18.85
CA GLY A 149 -9.22 21.12 19.26
C GLY A 149 -8.25 21.89 20.14
N ASP A 150 -8.78 22.88 20.86
CA ASP A 150 -7.99 23.69 21.78
C ASP A 150 -7.55 22.86 23.00
N SER A 151 -6.34 23.12 23.48
CA SER A 151 -5.71 22.42 24.60
C SER A 151 -6.47 22.58 25.92
N GLY A 152 -7.21 23.68 26.10
CA GLY A 152 -8.15 23.86 27.21
C GLY A 152 -7.56 23.52 28.58
N GLU A 153 -8.18 22.56 29.27
CA GLU A 153 -7.76 22.08 30.60
C GLU A 153 -6.48 21.24 30.59
N ASP A 154 -6.09 20.68 29.44
CA ASP A 154 -4.93 19.81 29.28
C ASP A 154 -3.64 20.61 28.96
N ASP A 155 -3.72 21.93 28.80
CA ASP A 155 -2.60 22.77 28.35
C ASP A 155 -1.40 22.71 29.30
N GLU A 156 -1.65 22.64 30.61
CA GLU A 156 -0.59 22.49 31.62
C GLU A 156 0.13 21.14 31.50
N GLU A 157 -0.60 20.06 31.23
CA GLU A 157 -0.01 18.72 31.04
C GLU A 157 0.76 18.65 29.72
N LEU A 158 0.23 19.26 28.65
CA LEU A 158 0.89 19.36 27.36
C LEU A 158 2.17 20.19 27.44
N ASP A 159 2.18 21.29 28.19
CA ASP A 159 3.39 22.10 28.42
C ASP A 159 4.47 21.33 29.18
N GLN A 160 4.08 20.43 30.11
CA GLN A 160 5.03 19.54 30.78
C GLN A 160 5.69 18.58 29.78
N TYR A 161 4.91 17.93 28.93
CA TYR A 161 5.45 17.03 27.90
C TYR A 161 6.28 17.78 26.86
N LEU A 162 5.84 18.97 26.45
CA LEU A 162 6.59 19.84 25.56
C LEU A 162 7.93 20.25 26.16
N GLY A 163 7.99 20.55 27.46
CA GLY A 163 9.24 20.85 28.16
C GLY A 163 10.24 19.69 28.12
N VAL A 164 9.77 18.45 28.22
CA VAL A 164 10.62 17.25 28.07
C VAL A 164 11.15 17.13 26.63
N CYS A 165 10.31 17.40 25.63
CA CYS A 165 10.71 17.43 24.23
C CYS A 165 11.77 18.51 23.96
N GLU A 166 11.57 19.75 24.44
CA GLU A 166 12.53 20.85 24.29
C GLU A 166 13.86 20.56 25.00
N ALA A 167 13.80 19.98 26.21
CA ALA A 167 15.00 19.59 26.95
C ALA A 167 15.83 18.54 26.20
N ARG A 168 15.18 17.58 25.54
CA ARG A 168 15.84 16.56 24.71
C ARG A 168 16.31 17.06 23.35
N LEU A 169 15.61 18.05 22.79
CA LEU A 169 16.01 18.74 21.57
C LEU A 169 17.25 19.63 21.80
N GLY A 170 17.46 20.09 23.04
CA GLY A 170 18.53 21.03 23.38
C GLY A 170 18.26 22.46 22.91
N ALA A 171 17.04 22.74 22.43
CA ALA A 171 16.61 24.04 21.93
C ALA A 171 15.15 24.30 22.29
N THR A 172 14.82 25.56 22.56
CA THR A 172 13.43 25.98 22.78
C THR A 172 12.76 26.26 21.44
N LEU A 173 11.56 25.72 21.25
CA LEU A 173 10.76 25.98 20.07
C LEU A 173 10.18 27.39 20.15
N ARG A 174 10.09 28.07 19.00
CA ARG A 174 9.49 29.40 18.94
C ARG A 174 8.00 29.33 19.33
N LYS A 175 7.54 30.36 20.03
CA LYS A 175 6.14 30.49 20.48
C LYS A 175 5.19 30.74 19.30
N GLY A 176 3.92 30.36 19.46
CA GLY A 176 2.84 30.55 18.49
C GLY A 176 2.64 29.35 17.57
N ARG A 177 1.90 29.58 16.47
CA ARG A 177 1.56 28.55 15.49
C ARG A 177 2.40 28.68 14.22
N GLY A 178 3.06 27.59 13.84
CA GLY A 178 3.85 27.51 12.61
C GLY A 178 2.99 27.14 11.41
N ASP A 179 3.55 27.28 10.21
CA ASP A 179 2.89 26.88 8.96
C ASP A 179 2.84 25.34 8.77
N SER A 180 3.63 24.61 9.56
CA SER A 180 3.61 23.15 9.56
C SER A 180 2.32 22.59 10.15
N ARG A 181 1.94 21.36 9.77
CA ARG A 181 0.82 20.63 10.39
C ARG A 181 1.31 19.32 10.96
N ALA A 182 0.92 19.04 12.20
CA ALA A 182 1.14 17.73 12.80
C ALA A 182 0.35 16.65 12.04
N ILE A 183 0.99 15.49 11.85
CA ILE A 183 0.34 14.29 11.32
C ILE A 183 -0.49 13.68 12.43
N ARG A 184 -1.78 13.49 12.19
CA ARG A 184 -2.72 12.89 13.13
C ARG A 184 -3.39 11.70 12.46
N MET A 185 -2.87 10.50 12.70
CA MET A 185 -3.29 9.32 11.93
C MET A 185 -4.78 8.97 12.09
N SER A 186 -5.37 9.27 13.25
CA SER A 186 -6.78 9.00 13.54
C SER A 186 -7.73 10.04 12.95
N PHE A 187 -7.27 11.28 12.75
CA PHE A 187 -8.12 12.43 12.41
C PHE A 187 -7.88 12.98 11.01
N ASP A 188 -6.65 12.90 10.52
CA ASP A 188 -6.33 13.47 9.22
C ASP A 188 -6.99 12.64 8.12
N PRO A 189 -7.69 13.29 7.17
CA PRO A 189 -8.39 12.58 6.13
C PRO A 189 -7.41 11.80 5.25
N VAL A 190 -7.71 10.52 5.04
CA VAL A 190 -6.99 9.72 4.05
C VAL A 190 -7.32 10.27 2.68
N ASN A 191 -6.34 10.94 2.07
CA ASN A 191 -6.46 11.46 0.70
C ASN A 191 -6.46 10.28 -0.28
N MET A 192 -7.64 9.73 -0.51
CA MET A 192 -7.84 8.67 -1.49
C MET A 192 -8.01 9.29 -2.87
N ASN A 193 -7.15 8.88 -3.79
CA ASN A 193 -7.31 9.17 -5.21
C ASN A 193 -8.10 8.04 -5.86
N HIS A 194 -8.95 8.38 -6.82
CA HIS A 194 -9.62 7.38 -7.63
C HIS A 194 -8.57 6.59 -8.41
N ARG A 195 -8.64 5.26 -8.30
CA ARG A 195 -7.89 4.33 -9.15
C ARG A 195 -8.91 3.67 -10.06
N SER A 196 -8.83 4.02 -11.35
CA SER A 196 -9.70 3.47 -12.41
C SER A 196 -9.70 1.94 -12.44
N LEU A 197 -10.82 1.32 -12.86
CA LEU A 197 -10.80 -0.11 -13.18
C LEU A 197 -9.88 -0.37 -14.36
N PHE A 198 -9.79 0.57 -15.29
CA PHE A 198 -8.84 0.49 -16.39
C PHE A 198 -7.39 0.34 -15.91
N PHE A 199 -6.99 1.07 -14.86
CA PHE A 199 -5.68 0.89 -14.23
C PHE A 199 -5.53 -0.53 -13.64
N TYR A 200 -6.52 -1.01 -12.90
CA TYR A 200 -6.48 -2.37 -12.34
C TYR A 200 -6.47 -3.44 -13.44
N TYR A 201 -7.15 -3.21 -14.55
CA TYR A 201 -7.15 -4.07 -15.72
C TYR A 201 -5.77 -4.14 -16.36
N ILE A 202 -5.08 -3.01 -16.52
CA ILE A 202 -3.69 -2.99 -17.01
C ILE A 202 -2.77 -3.77 -16.07
N VAL A 203 -2.86 -3.52 -14.76
CA VAL A 203 -2.05 -4.24 -13.76
C VAL A 203 -2.33 -5.73 -13.83
N TRP A 204 -3.59 -6.13 -13.90
CA TRP A 204 -3.99 -7.53 -14.06
C TRP A 204 -3.43 -8.17 -15.34
N TRP A 205 -3.41 -7.44 -16.45
CA TRP A 205 -2.83 -7.90 -17.71
C TRP A 205 -1.31 -8.10 -17.62
N ILE A 206 -0.60 -7.14 -17.03
CA ILE A 206 0.85 -7.23 -16.82
C ILE A 206 1.18 -8.43 -15.92
N ASP A 207 0.46 -8.57 -14.81
CA ASP A 207 0.63 -9.68 -13.88
C ASP A 207 0.31 -11.03 -14.54
N SER A 208 -0.72 -11.08 -15.39
CA SER A 208 -1.08 -12.29 -16.13
C SER A 208 -0.03 -12.66 -17.17
N LEU A 209 0.51 -11.68 -17.90
CA LEU A 209 1.60 -11.92 -18.86
C LEU A 209 2.87 -12.39 -18.14
N ALA A 210 3.21 -11.75 -17.02
CA ALA A 210 4.32 -12.17 -16.18
C ALA A 210 4.11 -13.59 -15.65
N ALA A 211 2.89 -13.93 -15.21
CA ALA A 211 2.56 -15.29 -14.79
C ALA A 211 2.72 -16.29 -15.94
N VAL A 212 2.20 -16.00 -17.14
CA VAL A 212 2.34 -16.87 -18.33
C VAL A 212 3.81 -17.04 -18.70
N ALA A 213 4.62 -15.98 -18.66
CA ALA A 213 6.06 -16.06 -18.92
C ALA A 213 6.76 -16.95 -17.89
N LEU A 214 6.42 -16.81 -16.60
CA LEU A 214 6.93 -17.69 -15.54
C LEU A 214 6.49 -19.14 -15.76
N TYR A 215 5.23 -19.40 -16.09
CA TYR A 215 4.77 -20.75 -16.43
C TYR A 215 5.53 -21.35 -17.62
N ALA A 216 5.74 -20.56 -18.68
CA ALA A 216 6.49 -20.99 -19.86
C ALA A 216 7.96 -21.32 -19.55
N MET A 217 8.55 -20.63 -18.55
CA MET A 217 9.90 -20.93 -18.04
C MET A 217 9.92 -22.14 -17.08
N GLY A 218 8.80 -22.83 -16.86
CA GLY A 218 8.70 -24.02 -16.02
C GLY A 218 8.38 -23.75 -14.56
N PHE A 219 8.04 -22.52 -14.19
CA PHE A 219 7.64 -22.20 -12.82
C PHE A 219 6.19 -22.62 -12.56
N ARG A 220 5.94 -23.12 -11.34
CA ARG A 220 4.61 -23.50 -10.90
C ARG A 220 4.06 -22.47 -9.92
N PHE A 221 2.88 -21.92 -10.21
CA PHE A 221 2.22 -20.95 -9.33
C PHE A 221 1.62 -21.66 -8.12
N TYR A 222 2.10 -21.29 -6.93
CA TYR A 222 1.50 -21.71 -5.67
C TYR A 222 0.55 -20.62 -5.17
N ARG A 223 -0.75 -20.83 -5.38
CA ARG A 223 -1.79 -19.92 -4.90
C ARG A 223 -2.16 -20.24 -3.45
N GLN A 224 -2.27 -19.22 -2.60
CA GLN A 224 -2.92 -19.37 -1.30
C GLN A 224 -4.41 -19.72 -1.50
N LYS A 225 -4.97 -20.55 -0.60
CA LYS A 225 -6.38 -20.98 -0.68
C LYS A 225 -7.29 -19.75 -0.79
N ARG A 226 -8.23 -19.74 -1.76
CA ARG A 226 -9.12 -18.59 -2.05
C ARG A 226 -9.92 -18.11 -0.84
N CYS A 227 -10.21 -19.00 0.11
CA CYS A 227 -10.88 -18.68 1.36
C CYS A 227 -10.07 -17.77 2.31
N LYS A 228 -8.75 -17.65 2.12
CA LYS A 228 -7.90 -16.72 2.88
C LYS A 228 -7.68 -15.37 2.18
N PHE A 229 -8.28 -15.16 0.99
CA PHE A 229 -8.08 -13.96 0.17
C PHE A 229 -8.47 -12.65 0.89
N PHE A 230 -9.57 -12.67 1.65
CA PHE A 230 -10.00 -11.52 2.46
C PHE A 230 -9.36 -11.45 3.86
N ARG A 231 -8.52 -12.44 4.23
CA ARG A 231 -7.96 -12.57 5.59
C ARG A 231 -6.50 -12.12 5.70
N HIS A 232 -5.91 -11.62 4.62
CA HIS A 232 -4.51 -11.20 4.60
C HIS A 232 -4.34 -9.70 4.86
N TYR A 233 -4.42 -9.34 6.14
CA TYR A 233 -3.56 -8.30 6.69
C TYR A 233 -2.82 -8.91 7.87
N VAL A 234 -1.62 -9.39 7.55
CA VAL A 234 -0.49 -9.70 8.42
C VAL A 234 -0.71 -10.59 9.65
N GLU A 235 -0.20 -11.81 9.56
CA GLU A 235 0.23 -12.58 10.74
C GLU A 235 1.64 -12.09 11.09
N TYR A 236 1.75 -11.13 12.01
CA TYR A 236 3.03 -10.77 12.60
C TYR A 236 3.30 -11.73 13.76
N ASP A 237 4.27 -12.62 13.58
CA ASP A 237 5.16 -12.90 14.71
C ASP A 237 6.08 -11.68 14.87
N THR A 238 6.49 -11.39 16.11
CA THR A 238 7.13 -10.13 16.53
C THR A 238 8.25 -9.66 15.59
N ALA A 239 8.07 -8.49 14.98
CA ALA A 239 9.02 -7.89 14.04
C ALA A 239 10.13 -7.10 14.75
N GLU A 240 10.80 -7.70 15.73
CA GLU A 240 11.98 -7.12 16.36
C GLU A 240 13.20 -7.36 15.45
N CYS A 241 13.57 -6.36 14.64
CA CYS A 241 14.78 -6.38 13.82
C CYS A 241 15.85 -5.51 14.47
N THR A 242 16.90 -6.12 15.05
CA THR A 242 18.00 -5.35 15.63
C THR A 242 18.87 -4.72 14.54
N ARG A 243 19.68 -3.70 14.87
CA ARG A 243 20.63 -3.11 13.90
C ARG A 243 21.62 -4.13 13.34
N ALA A 244 21.98 -5.14 14.13
CA ALA A 244 22.84 -6.23 13.69
C ALA A 244 22.11 -7.12 12.67
N ASP A 245 20.83 -7.42 12.91
CA ASP A 245 19.99 -8.16 11.96
C ASP A 245 19.84 -7.37 10.66
N LEU A 246 19.58 -6.07 10.72
CA LEU A 246 19.48 -5.22 9.53
C LEU A 246 20.79 -5.18 8.72
N ALA A 247 21.94 -5.13 9.39
CA ALA A 247 23.25 -5.19 8.72
C ALA A 247 23.51 -6.57 8.10
N SER A 248 23.11 -7.64 8.78
CA SER A 248 23.13 -9.01 8.24
C SER A 248 22.22 -9.15 7.02
N PHE A 249 20.98 -8.64 7.09
CA PHE A 249 20.05 -8.60 5.96
C PHE A 249 20.60 -7.78 4.80
N THR A 250 21.14 -6.58 5.05
CA THR A 250 21.70 -5.74 3.98
C THR A 250 22.91 -6.38 3.30
N SER A 251 23.65 -7.24 4.01
CA SER A 251 24.76 -8.02 3.47
C SER A 251 24.35 -9.38 2.89
N SER A 252 23.05 -9.74 2.94
CA SER A 252 22.54 -11.05 2.50
C SER A 252 22.84 -11.39 1.06
N GLU A 253 22.87 -10.42 0.16
CA GLU A 253 23.28 -10.65 -1.23
C GLU A 253 24.70 -11.25 -1.33
N ARG A 254 25.60 -10.91 -0.39
CA ARG A 254 27.01 -11.33 -0.41
C ARG A 254 27.25 -12.69 0.23
N TRP A 255 26.48 -13.05 1.25
CA TRP A 255 26.65 -14.31 1.98
C TRP A 255 25.58 -15.36 1.64
N TRP A 256 24.59 -15.03 0.79
CA TRP A 256 23.62 -16.00 0.29
C TRP A 256 24.34 -17.16 -0.41
N THR A 257 24.09 -18.37 0.06
CA THR A 257 24.69 -19.60 -0.48
C THR A 257 23.65 -20.54 -1.06
N GLY A 258 22.36 -20.27 -0.82
CA GLY A 258 21.27 -21.10 -1.29
C GLY A 258 21.33 -22.52 -0.71
N SER A 259 21.80 -22.65 0.54
CA SER A 259 22.05 -23.95 1.19
C SER A 259 20.94 -24.31 2.18
N ARG A 260 20.22 -23.33 2.72
CA ARG A 260 19.10 -23.52 3.65
C ARG A 260 17.75 -23.35 2.94
N PRO A 261 16.69 -24.07 3.34
CA PRO A 261 15.41 -24.11 2.63
C PRO A 261 14.63 -22.78 2.55
N LEU A 262 15.04 -21.74 3.30
CA LEU A 262 14.40 -20.43 3.26
C LEU A 262 15.40 -19.30 3.60
N GLU A 263 16.31 -18.99 2.67
CA GLU A 263 17.21 -17.83 2.81
C GLU A 263 16.55 -16.59 2.20
N LEU A 264 16.28 -15.57 3.03
CA LEU A 264 15.80 -14.27 2.57
C LEU A 264 16.97 -13.44 2.03
N VAL A 265 16.85 -12.96 0.80
CA VAL A 265 17.81 -12.05 0.17
C VAL A 265 17.19 -10.66 0.10
N TRP A 266 17.84 -9.69 0.74
CA TRP A 266 17.49 -8.28 0.67
C TRP A 266 18.19 -7.62 -0.52
N LEU A 267 17.41 -6.99 -1.40
CA LEU A 267 17.90 -6.27 -2.57
C LEU A 267 17.68 -4.76 -2.34
N PRO A 268 18.74 -3.96 -2.07
CA PRO A 268 18.60 -2.55 -1.76
C PRO A 268 17.92 -1.76 -2.89
N GLY A 269 16.88 -1.00 -2.56
CA GLY A 269 16.13 -0.18 -3.53
C GLY A 269 15.19 -0.96 -4.44
N ALA A 270 15.08 -2.28 -4.29
CA ALA A 270 14.08 -3.08 -5.00
C ALA A 270 12.82 -3.23 -4.13
N HIS A 271 11.72 -2.63 -4.56
CA HIS A 271 10.39 -2.85 -3.97
C HIS A 271 9.73 -4.10 -4.59
N HIS A 272 8.48 -4.41 -4.18
CA HIS A 272 7.74 -5.57 -4.70
C HIS A 272 7.72 -5.57 -6.25
N GLY A 273 8.31 -6.63 -6.84
CA GLY A 273 8.42 -6.83 -8.29
C GLY A 273 9.62 -6.15 -8.97
N ALA A 274 10.24 -5.13 -8.36
CA ALA A 274 11.34 -4.39 -8.99
C ALA A 274 12.57 -5.26 -9.28
N ALA A 275 12.81 -6.29 -8.46
CA ALA A 275 13.90 -7.25 -8.65
C ALA A 275 13.74 -8.11 -9.93
N LEU A 276 12.51 -8.33 -10.40
CA LEU A 276 12.23 -9.09 -11.62
C LEU A 276 12.19 -8.21 -12.87
N ILE A 277 11.99 -6.90 -12.71
CA ILE A 277 11.85 -5.93 -13.80
C ILE A 277 13.19 -5.22 -14.09
N THR A 278 14.03 -5.04 -13.07
CA THR A 278 15.32 -4.36 -13.22
C THR A 278 16.37 -5.35 -13.71
N SER A 279 16.89 -5.13 -14.93
CA SER A 279 17.91 -5.98 -15.57
C SER A 279 19.12 -6.28 -14.68
N ARG A 280 19.49 -5.33 -13.81
CA ARG A 280 20.57 -5.48 -12.82
C ARG A 280 20.39 -6.67 -11.88
N TYR A 281 19.17 -6.97 -11.47
CA TYR A 281 18.87 -8.00 -10.46
C TYR A 281 18.42 -9.34 -11.06
N ILE A 282 18.17 -9.39 -12.37
CA ILE A 282 17.79 -10.62 -13.10
C ILE A 282 18.81 -11.76 -12.87
N PRO A 283 20.14 -11.56 -12.94
CA PRO A 283 21.10 -12.65 -12.72
C PRO A 283 21.08 -13.21 -11.30
N THR A 284 20.81 -12.38 -10.30
CA THR A 284 20.69 -12.81 -8.91
C THR A 284 19.35 -13.53 -8.68
N ALA A 285 18.25 -13.00 -9.22
CA ALA A 285 16.95 -13.66 -9.19
C ALA A 285 16.99 -15.03 -9.88
N SER A 286 17.61 -15.14 -11.06
CA SER A 286 17.77 -16.42 -11.78
C SER A 286 18.56 -17.43 -10.95
N ARG A 287 19.67 -17.01 -10.32
CA ARG A 287 20.46 -17.91 -9.45
C ARG A 287 19.66 -18.43 -8.25
N ILE A 288 18.85 -17.57 -7.63
CA ILE A 288 17.97 -17.96 -6.52
C ILE A 288 16.94 -18.99 -7.00
N VAL A 289 16.32 -18.73 -8.15
CA VAL A 289 15.37 -19.66 -8.78
C VAL A 289 16.04 -20.99 -9.08
N ASP A 290 17.16 -21.00 -9.80
CA ASP A 290 17.84 -22.23 -10.22
C ASP A 290 18.24 -23.11 -9.03
N ARG A 291 18.47 -22.48 -7.86
CA ARG A 291 18.91 -23.17 -6.65
C ARG A 291 17.75 -23.75 -5.84
N TYR A 292 16.63 -23.05 -5.75
CA TYR A 292 15.49 -23.46 -4.92
C TYR A 292 14.36 -24.11 -5.70
N CYS A 293 14.33 -23.94 -7.02
CA CYS A 293 13.33 -24.55 -7.87
C CYS A 293 13.92 -25.77 -8.57
N VAL A 294 13.23 -26.91 -8.44
CA VAL A 294 13.53 -28.09 -9.25
C VAL A 294 12.95 -27.86 -10.64
N LYS A 295 13.81 -27.78 -11.66
CA LYS A 295 13.39 -27.76 -13.05
C LYS A 295 12.90 -29.16 -13.42
N ILE A 296 11.59 -29.35 -13.50
CA ILE A 296 11.01 -30.60 -13.99
C ILE A 296 11.06 -30.52 -15.51
N GLU A 297 11.97 -31.27 -16.13
CA GLU A 297 11.94 -31.47 -17.58
C GLU A 297 10.69 -32.29 -17.92
N VAL A 298 9.78 -31.69 -18.68
CA VAL A 298 8.61 -32.41 -19.21
C VAL A 298 9.11 -33.37 -20.28
N VAL A 299 9.39 -34.61 -19.89
CA VAL A 299 9.62 -35.71 -20.82
C VAL A 299 8.31 -35.92 -21.60
N PRO A 300 8.28 -35.80 -22.94
CA PRO A 300 7.10 -36.17 -23.71
C PRO A 300 6.80 -37.64 -23.45
N GLY A 301 5.65 -37.93 -22.85
CA GLY A 301 5.22 -39.31 -22.61
C GLY A 301 5.07 -40.08 -23.92
N PRO A 302 5.16 -41.42 -23.91
CA PRO A 302 5.01 -42.23 -25.12
C PRO A 302 3.64 -41.97 -25.75
N GLN A 303 3.58 -41.91 -27.08
CA GLN A 303 2.30 -41.88 -27.79
C GLN A 303 1.58 -43.22 -27.55
N ASP A 304 0.57 -43.20 -26.69
CA ASP A 304 -0.29 -44.35 -26.45
C ASP A 304 -1.10 -44.63 -27.72
N LYS A 305 -0.78 -45.75 -28.36
CA LYS A 305 -1.57 -46.30 -29.48
C LYS A 305 -2.94 -46.69 -28.95
N GLU A 306 -3.96 -46.24 -29.68
CA GLU A 306 -5.34 -46.72 -29.58
C GLU A 306 -5.39 -48.24 -29.45
N THR A 307 -6.13 -48.74 -28.45
CA THR A 307 -6.88 -49.99 -28.62
C THR A 307 -8.16 -49.94 -27.80
N GLU A 308 -9.24 -50.15 -28.53
CA GLU A 308 -10.63 -50.32 -28.08
C GLU A 308 -10.78 -51.38 -26.97
N ALA A 309 -11.75 -51.16 -26.10
CA ALA A 309 -12.79 -52.12 -25.68
C ALA A 309 -13.14 -52.01 -24.18
N GLY A 310 -14.44 -51.98 -23.89
CA GLY A 310 -14.97 -52.59 -22.66
C GLY A 310 -15.52 -51.63 -21.60
N ASP A 311 -16.77 -51.24 -21.78
CA ASP A 311 -17.89 -51.35 -20.81
C ASP A 311 -17.55 -51.56 -19.31
N GLY A 312 -18.16 -50.75 -18.43
CA GLY A 312 -18.17 -51.03 -16.99
C GLY A 312 -18.28 -49.84 -16.04
N ARG A 313 -19.47 -49.22 -16.01
CA ARG A 313 -20.13 -48.55 -14.87
C ARG A 313 -19.37 -48.58 -13.52
N ARG A 314 -19.08 -47.40 -12.93
CA ARG A 314 -18.85 -47.23 -11.48
C ARG A 314 -19.59 -46.03 -10.92
N ASP A 315 -20.65 -46.35 -10.19
CA ASP A 315 -21.26 -45.52 -9.18
C ASP A 315 -20.34 -45.38 -7.95
N SER A 316 -20.36 -44.18 -7.36
CA SER A 316 -20.20 -43.85 -5.93
C SER A 316 -18.98 -44.35 -5.14
N VAL A 317 -18.25 -43.43 -4.50
CA VAL A 317 -18.41 -43.08 -3.07
C VAL A 317 -17.30 -42.10 -2.66
N ASN A 318 -17.74 -41.09 -1.91
CA ASN A 318 -16.99 -40.06 -1.21
C ASN A 318 -15.83 -40.59 -0.34
N SER A 319 -14.74 -39.84 -0.27
CA SER A 319 -14.20 -39.42 1.04
C SER A 319 -13.53 -38.06 0.90
N PHE A 320 -14.26 -37.04 1.37
CA PHE A 320 -13.69 -35.76 1.77
C PHE A 320 -13.12 -35.96 3.18
N ASP A 321 -11.81 -36.17 3.30
CA ASP A 321 -11.16 -36.05 4.60
C ASP A 321 -10.67 -34.62 4.79
N THR A 322 -11.43 -33.96 5.66
CA THR A 322 -11.25 -32.63 6.21
C THR A 322 -10.33 -32.78 7.41
N ILE A 323 -9.10 -32.24 7.37
CA ILE A 323 -8.34 -31.95 8.60
C ILE A 323 -7.62 -30.60 8.43
N CYS A 324 -8.10 -29.66 9.25
CA CYS A 324 -7.54 -28.41 9.79
C CYS A 324 -6.60 -27.54 8.93
#